data_AF-A0A8T9CC82-F1
#
_entry.id   AF-A0A8T9CC82-F1
#
_cell.length_a   1.000
_cell.length_b   1.000
_cell.length_c   1.000
_cell.angle_alpha   90.00
_cell.angle_beta   90.00
_cell.angle_gamma   90.00
#
_symmetry.space_group_name_H-M   'P 1'
#
loop_
_entity.id
_entity.type
_entity.pdbx_description
1 polymer ?
#
loop_
_entity_poly.entity_id
_entity_poly.type
_entity_poly.pdbx_seq_one_letter_code
_entity_poly.pdbx_strand_id
1 'polypeptide(L)'
;MSSTRIMELASIIHNHTSKVDDYLGSQNLPTPSFDISYPATFSLPPEIQVSRQAVLEASDELTTLMLGPASSIAGQPLNSWTSIQAIQRFGIAKSFPPGTTSTFSAIALACSISESDVRRLLRYAMTCYIFHETSPGIVEHTAASKTLAEIPPFGQLVGFLSGEMWPSASRLVDAMEKWPGSEEPNEAGFALAYRTDLPMFNISDKYATKILRALIPGLKNGARVVVSELCLPKPCTLSPYAERSARSFDLSMKGIQNAKERDADDWEQLFEFADSRFKFQGITKPNGSTLSIVNASWDEKSTA
;
A
#
# COMPACT_ATOMS: atom_id res chain seq x y z
N MET A 1 29.61 -22.51 -22.69
CA MET A 1 28.13 -22.59 -22.73
C MET A 1 27.61 -21.24 -22.27
N SER A 2 26.58 -20.69 -22.93
CA SER A 2 25.91 -19.48 -22.45
C SER A 2 25.30 -19.76 -21.06
N SER A 3 25.40 -18.79 -20.13
CA SER A 3 24.79 -18.91 -18.81
C SER A 3 23.27 -19.00 -18.96
N THR A 4 22.62 -19.87 -18.18
CA THR A 4 21.15 -19.92 -18.18
C THR A 4 20.58 -18.73 -17.40
N ARG A 5 19.35 -18.31 -17.72
CA ARG A 5 18.70 -17.17 -17.05
C ARG A 5 18.62 -17.33 -15.53
N ILE A 6 18.33 -18.53 -15.03
CA ILE A 6 18.28 -18.81 -13.59
C ILE A 6 19.64 -18.63 -12.89
N MET A 7 20.75 -18.94 -13.57
CA MET A 7 22.11 -18.74 -13.05
C MET A 7 22.53 -17.27 -13.10
N GLU A 8 22.09 -16.55 -14.13
CA GLU A 8 22.27 -15.09 -14.22
C GLU A 8 21.55 -14.37 -13.07
N LEU A 9 20.29 -14.73 -12.82
CA LEU A 9 19.49 -14.17 -11.73
C LEU A 9 20.11 -14.45 -10.36
N ALA A 10 20.56 -15.69 -10.11
CA ALA A 10 21.28 -16.03 -8.89
C ALA A 10 22.55 -15.19 -8.71
N SER A 11 23.28 -14.92 -9.80
CA SER A 11 24.46 -14.08 -9.79
C SER A 11 24.14 -12.61 -9.51
N ILE A 12 23.03 -12.08 -10.06
CA ILE A 12 22.53 -10.72 -9.78
C ILE A 12 22.17 -10.60 -8.30
N ILE A 13 21.42 -11.56 -7.75
CA ILE A 13 21.03 -11.60 -6.33
C ILE A 13 22.29 -11.56 -5.46
N HIS A 14 23.26 -12.44 -5.70
CA HIS A 14 24.49 -12.47 -4.93
C HIS A 14 25.25 -11.13 -4.98
N ASN A 15 25.57 -10.66 -6.19
CA ASN A 15 26.39 -9.47 -6.39
C ASN A 15 25.76 -8.20 -5.79
N HIS A 16 24.45 -8.02 -5.93
CA HIS A 16 23.78 -6.83 -5.40
C HIS A 16 23.45 -6.96 -3.91
N THR A 17 23.22 -8.17 -3.40
CA THR A 17 23.08 -8.38 -1.94
C THR A 17 24.38 -8.06 -1.23
N SER A 18 25.54 -8.51 -1.77
CA SER A 18 26.85 -8.15 -1.22
C SER A 18 27.06 -6.64 -1.16
N LYS A 19 26.71 -5.90 -2.23
CA LYS A 19 26.82 -4.42 -2.22
C LYS A 19 25.95 -3.78 -1.14
N VAL A 20 24.74 -4.28 -0.92
CA VAL A 20 23.84 -3.76 0.12
C VAL A 20 24.41 -4.09 1.50
N ASP A 21 24.85 -5.33 1.73
CA ASP A 21 25.40 -5.79 3.01
C ASP A 21 26.70 -5.05 3.37
N ASP A 22 27.64 -4.92 2.42
CA ASP A 22 28.88 -4.17 2.58
C ASP A 22 28.60 -2.70 2.96
N TYR A 23 27.61 -2.07 2.31
CA TYR A 23 27.21 -0.70 2.64
C TYR A 23 26.67 -0.61 4.07
N LEU A 24 25.74 -1.50 4.45
CA LEU A 24 25.16 -1.51 5.78
C LEU A 24 26.24 -1.70 6.86
N GLY A 25 27.16 -2.65 6.65
CA GLY A 25 28.30 -2.88 7.53
C GLY A 25 29.21 -1.66 7.64
N SER A 26 29.56 -1.03 6.50
CA SER A 26 30.43 0.16 6.49
C SER A 26 29.85 1.37 7.23
N GLN A 27 28.52 1.48 7.29
CA GLN A 27 27.80 2.56 7.94
C GLN A 27 27.31 2.19 9.35
N ASN A 28 27.63 0.99 9.86
CA ASN A 28 27.11 0.42 11.10
C ASN A 28 25.57 0.45 11.19
N LEU A 29 24.91 0.16 10.06
CA LEU A 29 23.45 0.11 9.94
C LEU A 29 22.93 -1.31 10.20
N PRO A 30 21.70 -1.46 10.71
CA PRO A 30 21.12 -2.78 10.95
C PRO A 30 20.88 -3.54 9.63
N THR A 31 21.29 -4.81 9.60
CA THR A 31 20.98 -5.73 8.50
C THR A 31 19.49 -6.12 8.51
N PRO A 32 18.83 -6.25 7.33
CA PRO A 32 17.44 -6.71 7.23
C PRO A 32 17.16 -7.98 8.03
N SER A 33 16.11 -7.94 8.85
CA SER A 33 15.75 -9.01 9.77
C SER A 33 14.25 -9.00 10.04
N PHE A 34 13.70 -10.16 10.44
CA PHE A 34 12.32 -10.25 10.95
C PHE A 34 12.22 -9.89 12.45
N ASP A 35 13.35 -9.72 13.13
CA ASP A 35 13.42 -9.37 14.56
C ASP A 35 12.84 -7.97 14.83
N ILE A 36 12.20 -7.81 15.99
CA ILE A 36 11.54 -6.55 16.40
C ILE A 36 12.48 -5.34 16.51
N SER A 37 13.79 -5.57 16.59
CA SER A 37 14.81 -4.51 16.60
C SER A 37 14.97 -3.84 15.24
N TYR A 38 14.57 -4.50 14.14
CA TYR A 38 14.70 -3.91 12.81
C TYR A 38 13.73 -2.73 12.62
N PRO A 39 14.22 -1.56 12.16
CA PRO A 39 13.39 -0.37 12.02
C PRO A 39 12.37 -0.53 10.87
N ALA A 40 11.16 0.02 11.06
CA ALA A 40 10.11 -0.02 10.05
C ALA A 40 10.45 0.76 8.77
N THR A 41 11.23 1.83 8.92
CA THR A 41 11.65 2.68 7.80
C THR A 41 13.13 3.03 7.95
N PHE A 42 13.88 2.88 6.86
CA PHE A 42 15.27 3.29 6.78
C PHE A 42 15.58 3.79 5.37
N SER A 43 16.38 4.85 5.25
CA SER A 43 16.71 5.49 3.97
C SER A 43 18.09 5.05 3.49
N LEU A 44 18.15 4.40 2.33
CA LEU A 44 19.41 4.09 1.63
C LEU A 44 19.68 5.13 0.54
N PRO A 45 20.96 5.43 0.24
CA PRO A 45 21.32 6.33 -0.84
C PRO A 45 20.98 5.74 -2.22
N PRO A 46 20.79 6.58 -3.26
CA PRO A 46 20.24 6.13 -4.55
C PRO A 46 20.96 4.95 -5.19
N GLU A 47 22.28 4.88 -5.10
CA GLU A 47 23.09 3.80 -5.66
C GLU A 47 22.85 2.44 -4.97
N ILE A 48 22.59 2.46 -3.65
CA ILE A 48 22.25 1.26 -2.89
C ILE A 48 20.78 0.89 -3.09
N GLN A 49 19.90 1.88 -3.29
CA GLN A 49 18.52 1.66 -3.69
C GLN A 49 18.41 0.89 -5.01
N VAL A 50 19.23 1.25 -6.00
CA VAL A 50 19.31 0.52 -7.28
C VAL A 50 19.73 -0.94 -7.05
N SER A 51 20.70 -1.18 -6.17
CA SER A 51 21.12 -2.56 -5.85
C SER A 51 20.03 -3.33 -5.11
N ARG A 52 19.37 -2.72 -4.13
CA ARG A 52 18.22 -3.33 -3.44
C ARG A 52 17.10 -3.68 -4.42
N GLN A 53 16.78 -2.78 -5.35
CA GLN A 53 15.76 -3.02 -6.38
C GLN A 53 16.16 -4.18 -7.29
N ALA A 54 17.41 -4.26 -7.74
CA ALA A 54 17.90 -5.37 -8.57
C ALA A 54 17.76 -6.73 -7.86
N VAL A 55 18.01 -6.80 -6.55
CA VAL A 55 17.79 -8.03 -5.75
C VAL A 55 16.32 -8.41 -5.74
N LEU A 56 15.42 -7.45 -5.52
CA LEU A 56 13.98 -7.69 -5.45
C LEU A 56 13.43 -8.19 -6.79
N GLU A 57 13.81 -7.54 -7.90
CA GLU A 57 13.40 -7.93 -9.24
C GLU A 57 13.92 -9.32 -9.62
N ALA A 58 15.20 -9.58 -9.37
CA ALA A 58 15.79 -10.88 -9.68
C ALA A 58 15.22 -12.01 -8.81
N SER A 59 14.93 -11.74 -7.54
CA SER A 59 14.31 -12.72 -6.63
C SER A 59 12.86 -13.04 -7.04
N ASP A 60 12.10 -12.04 -7.47
CA ASP A 60 10.74 -12.20 -7.97
C ASP A 60 10.70 -13.04 -9.25
N GLU A 61 11.56 -12.71 -10.22
CA GLU A 61 11.68 -13.47 -11.48
C GLU A 61 12.16 -14.90 -11.22
N LEU A 62 13.19 -15.07 -10.41
CA LEU A 62 13.72 -16.40 -10.08
C LEU A 62 12.68 -17.26 -9.37
N THR A 63 11.95 -16.70 -8.41
CA THR A 63 10.86 -17.42 -7.72
C THR A 63 9.80 -17.87 -8.71
N THR A 64 9.38 -16.98 -9.61
CA THR A 64 8.37 -17.29 -10.63
C THR A 64 8.85 -18.40 -11.58
N LEU A 65 10.11 -18.35 -12.03
CA LEU A 65 10.72 -19.37 -12.89
C LEU A 65 10.82 -20.73 -12.18
N MET A 66 11.20 -20.74 -10.91
CA MET A 66 11.35 -21.97 -10.12
C MET A 66 10.00 -22.63 -9.78
N LEU A 67 8.94 -21.84 -9.60
CA LEU A 67 7.58 -22.35 -9.41
C LEU A 67 7.03 -23.03 -10.68
N GLY A 68 7.44 -22.54 -11.85
CA GLY A 68 6.86 -22.93 -13.13
C GLY A 68 5.46 -22.34 -13.37
N PRO A 69 4.93 -22.48 -14.59
CA PRO A 69 3.74 -21.74 -15.03
C PRO A 69 2.44 -22.09 -14.30
N ALA A 70 2.25 -23.35 -13.90
CA ALA A 70 1.03 -23.75 -13.20
C ALA A 70 0.99 -23.20 -11.77
N SER A 71 2.08 -23.37 -11.03
CA SER A 71 2.18 -22.91 -9.64
C SER A 71 2.29 -21.39 -9.53
N SER A 72 2.84 -20.70 -10.53
CA SER A 72 2.87 -19.23 -10.53
C SER A 72 1.48 -18.60 -10.66
N ILE A 73 0.52 -19.29 -11.30
CA ILE A 73 -0.88 -18.86 -11.42
C ILE A 73 -1.70 -19.36 -10.22
N ALA A 74 -1.69 -20.67 -9.96
CA ALA A 74 -2.58 -21.30 -8.98
C ALA A 74 -2.05 -21.28 -7.54
N GLY A 75 -0.75 -21.05 -7.35
CA GLY A 75 -0.10 -21.02 -6.04
C GLY A 75 -0.13 -19.67 -5.34
N GLN A 76 -0.80 -18.67 -5.93
CA GLN A 76 -0.87 -17.33 -5.34
C GLN A 76 -1.66 -17.36 -4.01
N PRO A 77 -1.13 -16.75 -2.93
CA PRO A 77 -1.75 -16.76 -1.61
C PRO A 77 -3.06 -15.93 -1.57
N LEU A 78 -4.18 -16.58 -1.85
CA LEU A 78 -5.53 -15.96 -1.90
C LEU A 78 -5.95 -15.28 -0.58
N ASN A 79 -5.51 -15.83 0.56
CA ASN A 79 -6.01 -15.45 1.89
C ASN A 79 -5.10 -14.45 2.63
N SER A 80 -4.07 -13.93 1.96
CA SER A 80 -3.10 -12.99 2.56
C SER A 80 -3.76 -11.73 3.13
N TRP A 81 -4.70 -11.16 2.38
CA TRP A 81 -5.45 -9.99 2.84
C TRP A 81 -6.45 -10.30 3.95
N THR A 82 -6.98 -11.53 4.03
CA THR A 82 -7.91 -11.94 5.10
C THR A 82 -7.24 -11.85 6.48
N SER A 83 -6.02 -12.39 6.62
CA SER A 83 -5.27 -12.29 7.88
C SER A 83 -4.92 -10.85 8.23
N ILE A 84 -4.46 -10.05 7.26
CA ILE A 84 -4.12 -8.64 7.46
C ILE A 84 -5.35 -7.83 7.89
N GLN A 85 -6.49 -8.03 7.22
CA GLN A 85 -7.76 -7.38 7.56
C GLN A 85 -8.17 -7.72 8.98
N ALA A 86 -8.11 -9.00 9.38
CA ALA A 86 -8.45 -9.41 10.73
C ALA A 86 -7.52 -8.82 11.78
N ILE A 87 -6.19 -8.80 11.51
CA ILE A 87 -5.20 -8.21 12.40
C ILE A 87 -5.52 -6.73 12.67
N GLN A 88 -5.88 -5.97 11.65
CA GLN A 88 -6.29 -4.58 11.83
C GLN A 88 -7.65 -4.44 12.51
N ARG A 89 -8.67 -5.12 12.00
CA ARG A 89 -10.08 -4.92 12.41
C ARG A 89 -10.35 -5.37 13.85
N PHE A 90 -9.69 -6.42 14.31
CA PHE A 90 -9.79 -6.89 15.69
C PHE A 90 -8.68 -6.35 16.61
N GLY A 91 -7.79 -5.50 16.08
CA GLY A 91 -6.69 -4.92 16.86
C GLY A 91 -5.69 -5.94 17.39
N ILE A 92 -5.48 -7.06 16.69
CA ILE A 92 -4.64 -8.18 17.15
C ILE A 92 -3.21 -7.72 17.41
N ALA A 93 -2.64 -6.88 16.54
CA ALA A 93 -1.28 -6.35 16.73
C ALA A 93 -1.15 -5.45 17.98
N LYS A 94 -2.25 -4.96 18.54
CA LYS A 94 -2.25 -4.12 19.75
C LYS A 94 -2.69 -4.89 21.00
N SER A 95 -2.98 -6.19 20.87
CA SER A 95 -3.49 -7.03 21.97
C SER A 95 -2.44 -7.38 23.02
N PHE A 96 -1.15 -7.28 22.68
CA PHE A 96 -0.03 -7.43 23.60
C PHE A 96 1.16 -6.56 23.14
N PRO A 97 2.08 -6.15 24.04
CA PRO A 97 3.21 -5.30 23.67
C PRO A 97 4.28 -6.03 22.82
N PRO A 98 4.87 -5.37 21.79
CA PRO A 98 6.08 -5.87 21.14
C PRO A 98 7.22 -6.11 22.14
N GLY A 99 7.98 -7.19 21.93
CA GLY A 99 9.02 -7.65 22.88
C GLY A 99 8.50 -8.54 24.01
N THR A 100 7.20 -8.82 24.04
CA THR A 100 6.59 -9.83 24.93
C THR A 100 5.97 -10.96 24.13
N THR A 101 5.62 -12.05 24.81
CA THR A 101 4.90 -13.19 24.25
C THR A 101 3.43 -13.16 24.66
N SER A 102 2.58 -13.81 23.85
CA SER A 102 1.20 -14.07 24.21
C SER A 102 0.76 -15.46 23.75
N THR A 103 -0.41 -15.91 24.19
CA THR A 103 -1.02 -17.16 23.73
C THR A 103 -2.20 -16.87 22.81
N PHE A 104 -2.58 -17.81 21.96
CA PHE A 104 -3.80 -17.65 21.14
C PHE A 104 -5.04 -17.36 21.99
N SER A 105 -5.15 -18.00 23.16
CA SER A 105 -6.28 -17.81 24.10
C SER A 105 -6.31 -16.40 24.68
N ALA A 106 -5.15 -15.87 25.09
CA ALA A 106 -5.05 -14.52 25.63
C ALA A 106 -5.34 -13.46 24.55
N ILE A 107 -4.81 -13.63 23.34
CA ILE A 107 -5.10 -12.76 22.19
C ILE A 107 -6.60 -12.79 21.86
N ALA A 108 -7.19 -13.99 21.82
CA ALA A 108 -8.62 -14.19 21.56
C ALA A 108 -9.51 -13.45 22.58
N LEU A 109 -9.17 -13.57 23.87
CA LEU A 109 -9.86 -12.85 24.93
C LEU A 109 -9.75 -11.33 24.75
N ALA A 110 -8.55 -10.82 24.48
CA ALA A 110 -8.31 -9.38 24.29
C ALA A 110 -9.04 -8.82 23.06
N CYS A 111 -9.13 -9.61 21.99
CA CYS A 111 -9.74 -9.21 20.72
C CYS A 111 -11.24 -9.56 20.60
N SER A 112 -11.82 -10.23 21.61
CA SER A 112 -13.22 -10.69 21.60
C SER A 112 -13.59 -11.55 20.38
N ILE A 113 -12.68 -12.44 19.98
CA ILE A 113 -12.88 -13.42 18.88
C ILE A 113 -12.48 -14.82 19.34
N SER A 114 -12.88 -15.86 18.60
CA SER A 114 -12.59 -17.23 19.02
C SER A 114 -11.09 -17.55 18.93
N GLU A 115 -10.59 -18.36 19.86
CA GLU A 115 -9.20 -18.83 19.81
C GLU A 115 -8.90 -19.62 18.53
N SER A 116 -9.90 -20.35 18.01
CA SER A 116 -9.77 -21.09 16.76
C SER A 116 -9.52 -20.15 15.58
N ASP A 117 -10.26 -19.04 15.51
CA ASP A 117 -10.10 -18.03 14.45
C ASP A 117 -8.76 -17.31 14.58
N VAL A 118 -8.39 -16.83 15.77
CA VAL A 118 -7.08 -16.20 16.02
C VAL A 118 -5.95 -17.11 15.56
N ARG A 119 -5.97 -18.38 15.98
CA ARG A 119 -4.93 -19.35 15.65
C ARG A 119 -4.81 -19.58 14.15
N ARG A 120 -5.93 -19.72 13.42
CA ARG A 120 -5.92 -19.91 11.96
C ARG A 120 -5.41 -18.67 11.23
N LEU A 121 -5.91 -17.49 11.62
CA LEU A 121 -5.53 -16.21 11.02
C LEU A 121 -4.05 -15.90 11.23
N LEU A 122 -3.55 -16.07 12.46
CA LEU A 122 -2.16 -15.79 12.81
C LEU A 122 -1.19 -16.80 12.23
N ARG A 123 -1.52 -18.11 12.22
CA ARG A 123 -0.64 -19.10 11.57
C ARG A 123 -0.47 -18.85 10.09
N TYR A 124 -1.52 -18.40 9.41
CA TYR A 124 -1.38 -17.93 8.04
C TYR A 124 -0.51 -16.67 7.96
N ALA A 125 -0.76 -15.66 8.80
CA ALA A 125 0.03 -14.42 8.82
C ALA A 125 1.54 -14.66 9.04
N MET A 126 1.89 -15.67 9.85
CA MET A 126 3.26 -16.10 10.09
C MET A 126 3.94 -16.64 8.83
N THR A 127 3.19 -17.24 7.88
CA THR A 127 3.75 -17.63 6.56
C THR A 127 4.10 -16.43 5.68
N CYS A 128 3.55 -15.26 6.01
CA CYS A 128 3.90 -13.96 5.43
C CYS A 128 4.87 -13.16 6.33
N TYR A 129 5.49 -13.81 7.33
CA TYR A 129 6.42 -13.23 8.29
C TYR A 129 5.81 -12.13 9.20
N ILE A 130 4.48 -12.14 9.36
CA ILE A 130 3.74 -11.26 10.26
C ILE A 130 3.42 -12.07 11.52
N PHE A 131 4.10 -11.77 12.63
CA PHE A 131 4.21 -12.60 13.85
C PHE A 131 5.06 -13.86 13.67
N HIS A 132 5.43 -14.47 14.80
CA HIS A 132 6.18 -15.70 14.89
C HIS A 132 5.64 -16.61 16.01
N GLU A 133 5.58 -17.93 15.80
CA GLU A 133 5.21 -18.91 16.83
C GLU A 133 6.50 -19.60 17.31
N THR A 134 7.10 -19.10 18.41
CA THR A 134 8.40 -19.59 18.91
C THR A 134 8.33 -21.02 19.44
N SER A 135 7.17 -21.39 19.97
CA SER A 135 6.80 -22.76 20.34
C SER A 135 5.29 -22.92 20.19
N PRO A 136 4.76 -24.15 20.06
CA PRO A 136 3.34 -24.36 19.82
C PRO A 136 2.45 -23.61 20.83
N GLY A 137 1.67 -22.65 20.33
CA GLY A 137 0.75 -21.82 21.11
C GLY A 137 1.33 -20.52 21.67
N ILE A 138 2.62 -20.25 21.50
CA ILE A 138 3.30 -19.03 21.97
C ILE A 138 3.59 -18.12 20.79
N VAL A 139 2.99 -16.93 20.79
CA VAL A 139 3.06 -15.94 19.72
C VAL A 139 3.93 -14.76 20.14
N GLU A 140 4.81 -14.35 19.23
CA GLU A 140 5.65 -13.16 19.35
C GLU A 140 5.50 -12.23 18.15
N HIS A 141 5.83 -10.97 18.37
CA HIS A 141 5.92 -9.99 17.29
C HIS A 141 7.17 -10.22 16.42
N THR A 142 7.02 -10.02 15.12
CA THR A 142 8.11 -9.68 14.18
C THR A 142 8.16 -8.17 13.93
N ALA A 143 9.21 -7.66 13.28
CA ALA A 143 9.30 -6.27 12.81
C ALA A 143 8.04 -5.79 12.08
N ALA A 144 7.46 -6.64 11.22
CA ALA A 144 6.25 -6.33 10.46
C ALA A 144 5.02 -6.13 11.37
N SER A 145 4.78 -7.08 12.28
CA SER A 145 3.65 -6.98 13.21
C SER A 145 3.82 -5.84 14.24
N LYS A 146 5.06 -5.55 14.67
CA LYS A 146 5.38 -4.38 15.50
C LYS A 146 5.06 -3.08 14.76
N THR A 147 5.38 -3.00 13.48
CA THR A 147 5.05 -1.85 12.63
C THR A 147 3.54 -1.59 12.60
N LEU A 148 2.72 -2.65 12.48
CA LEU A 148 1.26 -2.54 12.57
C LEU A 148 0.76 -2.07 13.95
N ALA A 149 1.47 -2.44 15.02
CA ALA A 149 1.13 -2.09 16.39
C ALA A 149 1.48 -0.63 16.72
N GLU A 150 2.68 -0.18 16.33
CA GLU A 150 3.31 1.04 16.83
C GLU A 150 3.30 2.22 15.86
N ILE A 151 2.97 2.03 14.57
CA ILE A 151 2.92 3.11 13.58
C ILE A 151 1.46 3.36 13.17
N PRO A 152 0.71 4.23 13.89
CA PRO A 152 -0.70 4.48 13.60
C PRO A 152 -1.00 4.86 12.14
N PRO A 153 -0.20 5.74 11.47
CA PRO A 153 -0.46 6.05 10.07
C PRO A 153 -0.39 4.82 9.15
N PHE A 154 0.54 3.90 9.42
CA PHE A 154 0.64 2.66 8.66
C PHE A 154 -0.52 1.71 8.96
N GLY A 155 -0.93 1.60 10.23
CA GLY A 155 -2.11 0.83 10.60
C GLY A 155 -3.39 1.35 9.93
N GLN A 156 -3.55 2.67 9.85
CA GLN A 156 -4.66 3.32 9.13
C GLN A 156 -4.62 3.04 7.63
N LEU A 157 -3.43 3.13 7.01
CA LEU A 157 -3.24 2.77 5.61
C LEU A 157 -3.67 1.31 5.37
N VAL A 158 -3.19 0.36 6.18
CA VAL A 158 -3.57 -1.05 6.05
C VAL A 158 -5.06 -1.26 6.30
N GLY A 159 -5.65 -0.51 7.23
CA GLY A 159 -7.09 -0.44 7.45
C GLY A 159 -7.84 -0.08 6.16
N PHE A 160 -7.41 1.00 5.49
CA PHE A 160 -7.98 1.43 4.21
C PHE A 160 -7.80 0.40 3.08
N LEU A 161 -6.59 -0.13 2.94
CA LEU A 161 -6.28 -1.13 1.91
C LEU A 161 -7.14 -2.39 2.06
N SER A 162 -7.26 -2.89 3.30
CA SER A 162 -7.96 -4.15 3.59
C SER A 162 -9.47 -3.97 3.80
N GLY A 163 -9.90 -2.80 4.25
CA GLY A 163 -11.28 -2.46 4.53
C GLY A 163 -12.03 -2.10 3.27
N GLU A 164 -11.47 -1.23 2.44
CA GLU A 164 -12.13 -0.56 1.31
C GLU A 164 -11.59 -1.04 -0.03
N MET A 165 -10.27 -0.98 -0.24
CA MET A 165 -9.70 -1.27 -1.56
C MET A 165 -9.86 -2.74 -1.94
N TRP A 166 -9.47 -3.66 -1.06
CA TRP A 166 -9.50 -5.09 -1.35
C TRP A 166 -10.91 -5.64 -1.61
N PRO A 167 -11.94 -5.35 -0.78
CA PRO A 167 -13.31 -5.80 -1.08
C PRO A 167 -13.84 -5.23 -2.39
N SER A 168 -13.54 -3.97 -2.71
CA SER A 168 -13.95 -3.34 -3.96
C SER A 168 -13.27 -4.00 -5.17
N ALA A 169 -11.96 -4.24 -5.09
CA ALA A 169 -11.20 -4.95 -6.12
C ALA A 169 -11.73 -6.37 -6.35
N SER A 170 -12.10 -7.08 -5.28
CA SER A 170 -12.69 -8.44 -5.37
C SER A 170 -14.03 -8.48 -6.13
N ARG A 171 -14.72 -7.34 -6.22
CA ARG A 171 -16.01 -7.18 -6.91
C ARG A 171 -15.91 -6.48 -8.26
N LEU A 172 -14.69 -6.15 -8.72
CA LEU A 172 -14.50 -5.44 -9.98
C LEU A 172 -15.08 -6.22 -11.17
N VAL A 173 -14.80 -7.52 -11.26
CA VAL A 173 -15.30 -8.36 -12.37
C VAL A 173 -16.83 -8.48 -12.32
N ASP A 174 -17.41 -8.69 -11.14
CA ASP A 174 -18.87 -8.68 -10.96
C ASP A 174 -19.50 -7.35 -11.42
N ALA A 175 -18.85 -6.22 -11.15
CA ALA A 175 -19.30 -4.90 -11.60
C ALA A 175 -19.22 -4.74 -13.11
N MET A 176 -18.17 -5.26 -13.76
CA MET A 176 -18.04 -5.27 -15.22
C MET A 176 -19.13 -6.10 -15.90
N GLU A 177 -19.56 -7.20 -15.29
CA GLU A 177 -20.69 -8.01 -15.79
C GLU A 177 -22.03 -7.29 -15.61
N LYS A 178 -22.23 -6.64 -14.46
CA LYS A 178 -23.47 -5.90 -14.16
C LYS A 178 -23.61 -4.63 -14.99
N TRP A 179 -22.51 -3.90 -15.21
CA TRP A 179 -22.44 -2.63 -15.92
C TRP A 179 -21.36 -2.65 -17.01
N PRO A 180 -21.62 -3.33 -18.15
CA PRO A 180 -20.61 -3.49 -19.20
C PRO A 180 -20.15 -2.15 -19.78
N GLY A 181 -18.85 -1.90 -19.72
CA GLY A 181 -18.23 -0.69 -20.29
C GLY A 181 -18.52 0.60 -19.53
N SER A 182 -19.10 0.53 -18.33
CA SER A 182 -19.37 1.72 -17.53
C SER A 182 -18.09 2.38 -17.01
N GLU A 183 -18.10 3.70 -17.05
CA GLU A 183 -17.09 4.58 -16.44
C GLU A 183 -17.66 5.36 -15.25
N GLU A 184 -18.92 5.10 -14.87
CA GLU A 184 -19.59 5.82 -13.79
C GLU A 184 -19.01 5.42 -12.41
N PRO A 185 -18.66 6.39 -11.53
CA PRO A 185 -18.05 6.10 -10.23
C PRO A 185 -18.92 5.29 -9.26
N ASN A 186 -20.24 5.34 -9.41
CA ASN A 186 -21.20 4.54 -8.63
C ASN A 186 -21.52 3.18 -9.27
N GLU A 187 -20.94 2.86 -10.43
CA GLU A 187 -21.08 1.58 -11.12
C GLU A 187 -19.77 0.77 -11.07
N ALA A 188 -19.16 0.74 -9.88
CA ALA A 188 -17.87 0.09 -9.62
C ALA A 188 -17.99 -1.07 -8.61
N GLY A 189 -16.90 -1.82 -8.43
CA GLY A 189 -16.82 -2.90 -7.43
C GLY A 189 -17.13 -2.44 -6.01
N PHE A 190 -16.80 -1.19 -5.66
CA PHE A 190 -17.17 -0.56 -4.38
C PHE A 190 -18.68 -0.55 -4.15
N ALA A 191 -19.47 -0.14 -5.15
CA ALA A 191 -20.93 -0.08 -5.06
C ALA A 191 -21.52 -1.47 -4.72
N LEU A 192 -20.96 -2.52 -5.30
CA LEU A 192 -21.34 -3.91 -5.00
C LEU A 192 -20.86 -4.38 -3.63
N ALA A 193 -19.61 -4.08 -3.27
CA ALA A 193 -19.02 -4.48 -1.99
C ALA A 193 -19.77 -3.88 -0.79
N TYR A 194 -20.24 -2.64 -0.92
CA TYR A 194 -20.89 -1.89 0.16
C TYR A 194 -22.40 -1.71 0.00
N ARG A 195 -22.99 -2.20 -1.10
CA ARG A 195 -24.42 -2.07 -1.40
C ARG A 195 -24.89 -0.63 -1.35
N THR A 196 -24.20 0.22 -2.11
CA THR A 196 -24.43 1.68 -2.16
C THR A 196 -24.48 2.15 -3.59
N ASP A 197 -25.31 3.16 -3.86
CA ASP A 197 -25.37 3.86 -5.15
C ASP A 197 -24.56 5.16 -5.14
N LEU A 198 -23.85 5.45 -4.03
CA LEU A 198 -22.98 6.60 -3.87
C LEU A 198 -21.55 6.27 -4.32
N PRO A 199 -20.89 7.16 -5.09
CA PRO A 199 -19.45 7.07 -5.35
C PRO A 199 -18.65 7.11 -4.05
N MET A 200 -17.51 6.39 -4.02
CA MET A 200 -16.59 6.43 -2.87
C MET A 200 -16.07 7.86 -2.61
N PHE A 201 -15.80 8.65 -3.66
CA PHE A 201 -15.30 10.02 -3.48
C PHE A 201 -16.31 11.00 -2.90
N ASN A 202 -17.62 10.82 -3.09
CA ASN A 202 -18.62 11.63 -2.38
C ASN A 202 -18.54 11.42 -0.86
N ILE A 203 -18.03 10.25 -0.43
CA ILE A 203 -17.74 9.93 0.97
C ILE A 203 -16.36 10.51 1.37
N SER A 204 -15.40 10.59 0.43
CA SER A 204 -14.03 11.08 0.64
C SER A 204 -13.87 12.61 0.61
N ASP A 205 -14.68 13.34 -0.17
CA ASP A 205 -14.55 14.79 -0.34
C ASP A 205 -14.77 15.48 0.99
N LYS A 206 -15.68 14.94 1.81
CA LYS A 206 -15.84 15.34 3.22
C LYS A 206 -14.51 15.34 3.99
N TYR A 207 -13.63 14.35 3.75
CA TYR A 207 -12.33 14.24 4.39
C TYR A 207 -11.25 15.05 3.68
N ALA A 208 -11.22 15.07 2.35
CA ALA A 208 -10.31 15.90 1.58
C ALA A 208 -10.54 17.39 1.90
N THR A 209 -11.79 17.84 1.92
CA THR A 209 -12.20 19.18 2.38
C THR A 209 -11.80 19.44 3.83
N LYS A 210 -11.95 18.47 4.74
CA LYS A 210 -11.47 18.63 6.13
C LYS A 210 -9.96 18.79 6.20
N ILE A 211 -9.19 18.03 5.42
CA ILE A 211 -7.74 18.13 5.34
C ILE A 211 -7.35 19.52 4.80
N LEU A 212 -7.92 19.93 3.67
CA LEU A 212 -7.66 21.25 3.08
C LEU A 212 -8.01 22.39 4.04
N ARG A 213 -9.17 22.31 4.72
CA ARG A 213 -9.57 23.29 5.74
C ARG A 213 -8.65 23.31 6.95
N ALA A 214 -8.09 22.18 7.35
CA ALA A 214 -7.14 22.10 8.45
C ALA A 214 -5.78 22.77 8.12
N LEU A 215 -5.44 22.92 6.83
CA LEU A 215 -4.24 23.65 6.41
C LEU A 215 -4.42 25.17 6.51
N ILE A 216 -5.65 25.68 6.34
CA ILE A 216 -5.98 27.11 6.25
C ILE A 216 -5.33 27.97 7.35
N PRO A 217 -5.36 27.59 8.65
CA PRO A 217 -4.76 28.41 9.71
C PRO A 217 -3.25 28.66 9.53
N GLY A 218 -2.55 27.80 8.76
CA GLY A 218 -1.12 27.95 8.46
C GLY A 218 -0.82 28.59 7.10
N LEU A 219 -1.84 28.83 6.25
CA LEU A 219 -1.65 29.41 4.93
C LEU A 219 -1.56 30.93 5.01
N LYS A 220 -0.47 31.48 4.46
CA LYS A 220 -0.27 32.92 4.25
C LYS A 220 -0.64 33.26 2.81
N ASN A 221 -0.97 34.52 2.54
CA ASN A 221 -1.19 34.98 1.18
C ASN A 221 -0.05 34.56 0.21
N GLY A 222 -0.39 33.90 -0.89
CA GLY A 222 0.55 33.35 -1.86
C GLY A 222 1.15 31.98 -1.52
N ALA A 223 0.80 31.38 -0.37
CA ALA A 223 1.17 30.01 -0.04
C ALA A 223 0.58 29.02 -1.06
N ARG A 224 1.29 27.91 -1.31
CA ARG A 224 0.86 26.89 -2.27
C ARG A 224 0.59 25.57 -1.57
N VAL A 225 -0.53 24.95 -1.94
CA VAL A 225 -0.80 23.55 -1.64
C VAL A 225 -0.49 22.77 -2.91
N VAL A 226 0.39 21.79 -2.77
CA VAL A 226 0.82 20.91 -3.85
C VAL A 226 0.32 19.50 -3.52
N VAL A 227 -0.52 18.94 -4.38
CA VAL A 227 -0.94 17.54 -4.31
C VAL A 227 -0.17 16.77 -5.37
N SER A 228 0.38 15.63 -4.99
CA SER A 228 1.19 14.78 -5.87
C SER A 228 0.45 13.47 -6.12
N GLU A 229 -0.07 13.28 -7.34
CA GLU A 229 -0.91 12.14 -7.73
C GLU A 229 -0.19 11.17 -8.68
N LEU A 230 -0.59 9.90 -8.70
CA LEU A 230 0.06 8.86 -9.50
C LEU A 230 -0.23 9.01 -11.01
N CYS A 231 0.76 8.72 -11.83
CA CYS A 231 0.63 8.57 -13.28
C CYS A 231 1.29 7.26 -13.72
N LEU A 232 0.54 6.46 -14.49
CA LEU A 232 1.01 5.17 -14.94
C LEU A 232 2.29 5.29 -15.79
N PRO A 233 3.27 4.38 -15.60
CA PRO A 233 4.43 4.32 -16.47
C PRO A 233 4.01 3.90 -17.88
N LYS A 234 4.80 4.32 -18.88
CA LYS A 234 4.61 3.87 -20.26
C LYS A 234 4.72 2.34 -20.29
N PRO A 235 3.85 1.63 -21.03
CA PRO A 235 3.95 0.18 -21.14
C PRO A 235 5.34 -0.27 -21.57
N CYS A 236 5.82 -1.39 -20.99
CA CYS A 236 7.07 -2.04 -21.36
C CYS A 236 8.32 -1.17 -21.11
N THR A 237 8.28 -0.29 -20.11
CA THR A 237 9.44 0.55 -19.75
C THR A 237 10.09 0.16 -18.44
N LEU A 238 9.42 -0.64 -17.61
CA LEU A 238 9.97 -1.14 -16.35
C LEU A 238 9.91 -2.67 -16.29
N SER A 239 10.58 -3.27 -15.31
CA SER A 239 10.47 -4.70 -15.04
C SER A 239 9.03 -5.06 -14.59
N PRO A 240 8.57 -6.32 -14.75
CA PRO A 240 7.26 -6.74 -14.24
C PRO A 240 7.08 -6.47 -12.75
N TYR A 241 8.13 -6.63 -11.95
CA TYR A 241 8.12 -6.34 -10.51
C TYR A 241 7.91 -4.84 -10.24
N ALA A 242 8.63 -3.96 -10.94
CA ALA A 242 8.49 -2.51 -10.79
C ALA A 242 7.14 -1.99 -11.32
N GLU A 243 6.63 -2.55 -12.43
CA GLU A 243 5.31 -2.17 -12.96
C GLU A 243 4.16 -2.63 -12.04
N ARG A 244 4.32 -3.76 -11.35
CA ARG A 244 3.25 -4.41 -10.57
C ARG A 244 2.57 -3.46 -9.58
N SER A 245 3.33 -2.65 -8.85
CA SER A 245 2.76 -1.74 -7.85
C SER A 245 1.81 -0.72 -8.49
N ALA A 246 2.28 -0.01 -9.54
CA ALA A 246 1.48 0.99 -10.23
C ALA A 246 0.24 0.40 -10.92
N ARG A 247 0.39 -0.77 -11.55
CA ARG A 247 -0.73 -1.47 -12.22
C ARG A 247 -1.73 -2.06 -11.23
N SER A 248 -1.26 -2.57 -10.09
CA SER A 248 -2.13 -3.06 -9.02
C SER A 248 -2.95 -1.92 -8.41
N PHE A 249 -2.32 -0.77 -8.20
CA PHE A 249 -3.00 0.43 -7.70
C PHE A 249 -4.05 0.92 -8.70
N ASP A 250 -3.72 1.04 -9.98
CA ASP A 250 -4.64 1.40 -11.06
C ASP A 250 -5.86 0.47 -11.13
N LEU A 251 -5.64 -0.85 -11.11
CA LEU A 251 -6.73 -1.83 -11.10
C LEU A 251 -7.59 -1.71 -9.84
N SER A 252 -6.99 -1.40 -8.70
CA SER A 252 -7.71 -1.16 -7.44
C SER A 252 -8.55 0.12 -7.52
N MET A 253 -8.02 1.20 -8.11
CA MET A 253 -8.79 2.43 -8.37
C MET A 253 -9.95 2.16 -9.32
N LYS A 254 -9.76 1.29 -10.32
CA LYS A 254 -10.86 0.82 -11.17
C LYS A 254 -11.93 0.09 -10.36
N GLY A 255 -11.54 -0.83 -9.48
CA GLY A 255 -12.47 -1.51 -8.57
C GLY A 255 -13.26 -0.56 -7.67
N ILE A 256 -12.66 0.55 -7.26
CA ILE A 256 -13.26 1.50 -6.33
C ILE A 256 -14.24 2.45 -7.01
N GLN A 257 -13.88 2.98 -8.18
CA GLN A 257 -14.61 4.10 -8.79
C GLN A 257 -14.49 4.16 -10.31
N ASN A 258 -14.25 3.01 -10.96
CA ASN A 258 -13.92 2.93 -12.38
C ASN A 258 -12.70 3.78 -12.79
N ALA A 259 -11.79 4.04 -11.85
CA ALA A 259 -10.59 4.83 -12.08
C ALA A 259 -10.89 6.22 -12.64
N LYS A 260 -12.06 6.81 -12.31
CA LYS A 260 -12.25 8.24 -12.48
C LYS A 260 -11.33 8.97 -11.51
N GLU A 261 -10.11 9.19 -11.96
CA GLU A 261 -9.20 10.15 -11.36
C GLU A 261 -9.82 11.54 -11.48
N ARG A 262 -9.61 12.40 -10.47
CA ARG A 262 -10.08 13.78 -10.55
C ARG A 262 -9.36 14.48 -11.70
N ASP A 263 -10.13 14.98 -12.66
CA ASP A 263 -9.59 15.85 -13.70
C ASP A 263 -9.33 17.27 -13.15
N ALA A 264 -8.90 18.19 -14.02
CA ALA A 264 -8.62 19.55 -13.62
C ALA A 264 -9.85 20.27 -13.03
N ASP A 265 -11.04 20.01 -13.56
CA ASP A 265 -12.28 20.64 -13.14
C ASP A 265 -12.75 20.06 -11.80
N ASP A 266 -12.59 18.74 -11.60
CA ASP A 266 -12.85 18.07 -10.31
C ASP A 266 -11.91 18.60 -9.21
N TRP A 267 -10.62 18.82 -9.53
CA TRP A 267 -9.66 19.41 -8.59
C TRP A 267 -9.97 20.87 -8.27
N GLU A 268 -10.32 21.68 -9.27
CA GLU A 268 -10.73 23.07 -9.09
C GLU A 268 -11.97 23.16 -8.18
N GLN A 269 -12.99 22.37 -8.46
CA GLN A 269 -14.21 22.30 -7.65
C GLN A 269 -13.92 21.86 -6.20
N LEU A 270 -13.03 20.89 -5.99
CA LEU A 270 -12.66 20.45 -4.64
C LEU A 270 -11.98 21.56 -3.84
N PHE A 271 -11.05 22.30 -4.45
CA PHE A 271 -10.39 23.44 -3.81
C PHE A 271 -11.38 24.56 -3.48
N GLU A 272 -12.25 24.92 -4.43
CA GLU A 272 -13.29 25.93 -4.23
C GLU A 272 -14.29 25.53 -3.14
N PHE A 273 -14.73 24.27 -3.14
CA PHE A 273 -15.62 23.73 -2.11
C PHE A 273 -14.95 23.70 -0.73
N ALA A 274 -13.64 23.50 -0.68
CA ALA A 274 -12.89 23.57 0.56
C ALA A 274 -12.88 24.99 1.13
N ASP A 275 -12.53 25.99 0.30
CA ASP A 275 -12.62 27.42 0.56
C ASP A 275 -12.40 28.20 -0.75
N SER A 276 -13.24 29.20 -1.05
CA SER A 276 -13.17 29.98 -2.31
C SER A 276 -11.87 30.79 -2.49
N ARG A 277 -11.05 30.90 -1.43
CA ARG A 277 -9.72 31.50 -1.43
C ARG A 277 -8.62 30.61 -2.02
N PHE A 278 -8.85 29.31 -2.15
CA PHE A 278 -7.97 28.48 -2.96
C PHE A 278 -8.17 28.82 -4.44
N LYS A 279 -7.07 29.12 -5.13
CA LYS A 279 -7.04 29.38 -6.57
C LYS A 279 -6.26 28.27 -7.25
N PHE A 280 -6.96 27.41 -7.98
CA PHE A 280 -6.36 26.34 -8.74
C PHE A 280 -5.41 26.89 -9.81
N GLN A 281 -4.22 26.30 -9.93
CA GLN A 281 -3.15 26.73 -10.82
C GLN A 281 -2.85 25.70 -11.93
N GLY A 282 -3.60 24.60 -11.97
CA GLY A 282 -3.43 23.52 -12.94
C GLY A 282 -2.61 22.33 -12.43
N ILE A 283 -2.43 21.38 -13.34
CA ILE A 283 -1.72 20.12 -13.11
C ILE A 283 -0.50 20.07 -14.04
N THR A 284 0.67 19.75 -13.49
CA THR A 284 1.92 19.63 -14.24
C THR A 284 2.55 18.27 -13.98
N LYS A 285 3.11 17.62 -15.00
CA LYS A 285 3.84 16.36 -14.82
C LYS A 285 5.34 16.58 -15.07
N PRO A 286 6.20 16.52 -14.04
CA PRO A 286 7.64 16.64 -14.24
C PRO A 286 8.18 15.53 -15.15
N ASN A 287 9.17 15.86 -15.98
CA ASN A 287 9.81 14.88 -16.86
C ASN A 287 10.44 13.74 -16.05
N GLY A 288 10.11 12.49 -16.42
CA GLY A 288 10.59 11.29 -15.73
C GLY A 288 9.88 10.95 -14.42
N SER A 289 8.95 11.79 -13.95
CA SER A 289 8.15 11.52 -12.75
C SER A 289 7.01 10.55 -13.06
N THR A 290 6.80 9.60 -12.16
CA THR A 290 5.57 8.79 -12.09
C THR A 290 4.44 9.54 -11.37
N LEU A 291 4.68 10.76 -10.87
CA LEU A 291 3.66 11.58 -10.20
C LEU A 291 3.39 12.88 -10.98
N SER A 292 2.14 13.32 -10.97
CA SER A 292 1.67 14.64 -11.41
C SER A 292 1.52 15.58 -10.21
N ILE A 293 1.80 16.86 -10.42
CA ILE A 293 1.71 17.94 -9.43
C ILE A 293 0.45 18.76 -9.72
N VAL A 294 -0.54 18.66 -8.85
CA VAL A 294 -1.71 19.53 -8.77
C VAL A 294 -1.35 20.72 -7.86
N ASN A 295 -1.56 21.95 -8.33
CA ASN A 295 -1.14 23.15 -7.59
C ASN A 295 -2.33 24.08 -7.34
N ALA A 296 -2.48 24.55 -6.10
CA ALA A 296 -3.40 25.63 -5.76
C ALA A 296 -2.70 26.67 -4.88
N SER A 297 -2.93 27.95 -5.16
CA SER A 297 -2.44 29.04 -4.32
C SER A 297 -3.52 29.52 -3.37
N TRP A 298 -3.11 30.05 -2.22
CA TRP A 298 -3.99 30.68 -1.25
C TRP A 298 -4.02 32.21 -1.41
N ASP A 299 -5.21 32.79 -1.57
CA ASP A 299 -5.41 34.24 -1.58
C ASP A 299 -6.21 34.67 -0.34
N GLU A 300 -5.62 35.46 0.56
CA GLU A 300 -6.30 35.91 1.78
C GLU A 300 -7.49 36.84 1.50
N LYS A 301 -7.53 37.47 0.31
CA LYS A 301 -8.60 38.38 -0.08
C LYS A 301 -9.75 37.57 -0.67
N SER A 302 -10.82 37.42 0.11
CA SER A 302 -12.14 37.11 -0.43
C SER A 302 -12.44 38.11 -1.54
N THR A 303 -12.55 37.64 -2.79
CA THR A 303 -13.23 38.42 -3.82
C THR A 303 -14.69 38.47 -3.37
N ALA A 304 -15.16 39.68 -3.09
CA ALA A 304 -16.52 39.97 -2.66
C ALA A 304 -17.54 39.61 -3.74
#